data_AF-A0A8E2EZH0-F1
#
_entry.id   AF-A0A8E2EZH0-F1
#
_cell.length_a   1.000
_cell.length_b   1.000
_cell.length_c   1.000
_cell.angle_alpha   90.00
_cell.angle_beta   90.00
_cell.angle_gamma   90.00
#
_symmetry.space_group_name_H-M   'P 1'
#
loop_
_entity.id
_entity.type
_entity.pdbx_description
1 polymer ?
#
loop_
_entity_poly.entity_id
_entity_poly.type
_entity_poly.pdbx_seq_one_letter_code
_entity_poly.pdbx_strand_id
1 'polypeptide(L)'
;TIWLFPYEQLFDTVIPCTIFAICGALSGDVLDLQTVCCLDDVGDILSLFAFLWLWLVILQFCLHNQRQPGSIAKDAINKPWRTLLAKGIFVASVNRILLAVYYVVPLTSYTLG
;
A
#
# COMPACT_ATOMS: atom_id res chain seq x y z
N THR A 1 -11.01 9.41 -5.47
CA THR A 1 -11.57 9.14 -4.13
C THR A 1 -10.86 8.02 -3.37
N ILE A 2 -10.46 6.92 -4.02
CA ILE A 2 -9.76 5.77 -3.38
C ILE A 2 -8.38 6.16 -2.81
N TRP A 3 -7.67 7.09 -3.46
CA TRP A 3 -6.37 7.59 -3.01
C TRP A 3 -6.37 8.20 -1.59
N LEU A 4 -7.49 8.76 -1.13
CA LEU A 4 -7.53 9.37 0.21
C LEU A 4 -7.49 8.34 1.36
N PHE A 5 -7.77 7.06 1.10
CA PHE A 5 -7.77 6.02 2.14
C PHE A 5 -6.36 5.77 2.71
N PRO A 6 -5.33 5.55 1.87
CA PRO A 6 -3.95 5.38 2.32
C PRO A 6 -3.15 6.69 2.33
N TYR A 7 -3.75 7.86 2.07
CA TYR A 7 -3.00 9.11 1.85
C TYR A 7 -2.03 9.47 2.98
N GLU A 8 -2.44 9.32 4.24
CA GLU A 8 -1.55 9.59 5.38
C GLU A 8 -0.45 8.51 5.49
N GLN A 9 -0.82 7.25 5.26
CA GLN A 9 0.09 6.11 5.27
C GLN A 9 1.09 6.15 4.10
N LEU A 10 0.85 6.98 3.08
CA LEU A 10 1.81 7.20 2.01
C LEU A 10 3.11 7.79 2.57
N PHE A 11 3.02 8.85 3.37
CA PHE A 11 4.17 9.53 3.94
C PHE A 11 4.71 8.79 5.16
N ASP A 12 3.83 8.19 5.98
CA ASP A 12 4.22 7.51 7.21
C ASP A 12 4.79 6.10 6.96
N THR A 13 4.45 5.46 5.84
CA THR A 13 4.77 4.04 5.62
C THR A 13 5.29 3.76 4.22
N VAL A 14 4.53 4.10 3.17
CA VAL A 14 4.88 3.69 1.80
C VAL A 14 6.22 4.29 1.37
N ILE A 15 6.38 5.61 1.47
CA ILE A 15 7.62 6.31 1.11
C ILE A 15 8.83 5.80 1.92
N PRO A 16 8.82 5.78 3.27
CA PRO A 16 9.99 5.33 4.03
C PRO A 16 10.33 3.85 3.78
N CYS A 17 9.34 2.97 3.66
CA CYS A 17 9.58 1.56 3.33
C CYS A 17 10.15 1.39 1.92
N THR A 18 9.66 2.15 0.93
CA THR A 18 10.22 2.12 -0.43
C THR A 18 11.65 2.64 -0.48
N ILE A 19 11.95 3.76 0.21
CA ILE A 19 13.32 4.26 0.32
C ILE A 19 14.23 3.20 0.94
N PHE A 20 13.80 2.58 2.05
CA PHE A 20 14.56 1.53 2.71
C PHE A 20 14.80 0.33 1.78
N ALA A 21 13.77 -0.11 1.05
CA ALA A 21 13.89 -1.20 0.09
C ALA A 21 14.87 -0.87 -1.05
N ILE A 22 14.84 0.36 -1.58
CA ILE A 22 15.79 0.83 -2.60
C ILE A 22 17.21 0.86 -2.03
N CYS A 23 17.40 1.41 -0.83
CA CYS A 23 18.71 1.42 -0.17
C CYS A 23 19.26 0.00 0.03
N GLY A 24 18.40 -0.95 0.41
CA GLY A 24 18.76 -2.36 0.57
C GLY A 24 19.09 -3.05 -0.77
N ALA A 25 18.39 -2.71 -1.84
CA ALA A 25 18.70 -3.22 -3.18
C ALA A 25 20.05 -2.69 -3.69
N LEU A 26 20.35 -1.41 -3.43
CA LEU A 26 21.60 -0.76 -3.85
C LEU A 26 22.82 -1.12 -3.00
N SER A 27 22.62 -1.63 -1.77
CA SER A 27 23.72 -1.98 -0.87
C SER A 27 24.32 -3.36 -1.14
N GLY A 28 23.79 -4.12 -2.12
CA GLY A 28 24.22 -5.49 -2.44
C GLY A 28 25.72 -5.62 -2.67
N ASP A 29 26.29 -4.78 -3.54
CA ASP A 29 27.72 -4.80 -3.88
C ASP A 29 28.62 -4.41 -2.71
N VAL A 30 28.15 -3.51 -1.84
CA VAL A 30 28.91 -3.06 -0.64
C VAL A 30 28.94 -4.14 0.43
N LEU A 31 27.87 -4.94 0.53
CA LEU A 31 27.68 -5.96 1.56
C LEU A 31 28.13 -7.36 1.14
N ASP A 32 28.73 -7.51 -0.06
CA ASP A 32 29.15 -8.79 -0.64
C ASP A 32 28.00 -9.83 -0.64
N LEU A 33 26.78 -9.34 -0.88
CA LEU A 33 25.59 -10.18 -0.97
C LEU A 33 25.51 -10.79 -2.36
N GLN A 34 24.97 -12.02 -2.46
CA GLN A 34 24.71 -12.64 -3.76
C GLN A 34 23.77 -11.75 -4.58
N THR A 35 24.33 -11.05 -5.57
CA THR A 35 23.57 -10.27 -6.54
C THR A 35 22.76 -11.26 -7.37
N VAL A 36 21.43 -11.20 -7.27
CA VAL A 36 20.55 -12.00 -8.13
C VAL A 36 20.71 -11.45 -9.55
N CYS A 37 21.52 -12.15 -10.35
CA CYS A 37 22.21 -11.66 -11.55
C CYS A 37 21.31 -11.53 -12.80
N CYS A 38 20.10 -10.95 -12.71
CA CYS A 38 19.17 -11.03 -13.85
C CYS A 38 18.37 -9.78 -14.22
N LEU A 39 18.73 -8.56 -13.78
CA LEU A 39 17.83 -7.40 -13.93
C LEU A 39 18.52 -6.08 -14.30
N ASP A 40 19.39 -6.07 -15.33
CA ASP A 40 20.01 -4.82 -15.82
C ASP A 40 19.00 -3.79 -16.40
N ASP A 41 17.78 -4.23 -16.75
CA ASP A 41 16.66 -3.37 -17.20
C ASP A 41 15.41 -3.45 -16.29
N VAL A 42 15.44 -4.30 -15.26
CA VAL A 42 14.26 -4.63 -14.44
C VAL A 42 14.34 -4.04 -13.03
N GLY A 43 15.49 -3.49 -12.61
CA GLY A 43 15.60 -2.79 -11.32
C GLY A 43 14.61 -1.63 -11.16
N ASP A 44 14.42 -0.82 -12.21
CA ASP A 44 13.46 0.30 -12.21
C ASP A 44 12.00 -0.16 -12.28
N ILE A 45 11.72 -1.22 -13.06
CA ILE A 45 10.38 -1.80 -13.18
C ILE A 45 9.98 -2.48 -11.87
N LEU A 46 10.91 -3.21 -11.23
CA LEU A 46 10.70 -3.88 -9.95
C LEU A 46 10.50 -2.88 -8.81
N SER A 47 11.22 -1.75 -8.82
CA SER A 47 11.03 -0.64 -7.88
C SER A 47 9.60 -0.07 -7.95
N LEU A 48 9.11 0.23 -9.16
CA LEU A 48 7.76 0.76 -9.33
C LEU A 48 6.69 -0.28 -8.99
N PHE A 49 6.89 -1.54 -9.38
CA PHE A 49 5.96 -2.63 -9.08
C PHE A 49 5.91 -2.94 -7.59
N ALA A 50 7.05 -2.92 -6.89
CA ALA A 50 7.15 -3.07 -5.45
C ALA A 50 6.49 -1.90 -4.70
N PHE A 51 6.65 -0.67 -5.19
CA PHE A 51 5.94 0.49 -4.66
C PHE A 51 4.42 0.34 -4.80
N LEU A 52 3.94 -0.04 -6.00
CA LEU A 52 2.52 -0.25 -6.26
C LEU A 52 1.95 -1.39 -5.41
N TRP A 53 2.69 -2.49 -5.26
CA TRP A 53 2.36 -3.59 -4.38
C TRP A 53 2.23 -3.15 -2.92
N LEU A 54 3.24 -2.44 -2.40
CA LEU A 54 3.22 -1.93 -1.03
C LEU A 54 2.04 -0.98 -0.82
N TRP A 55 1.78 -0.10 -1.78
CA TRP A 55 0.64 0.79 -1.74
C TRP A 55 -0.70 0.03 -1.73
N LEU A 56 -0.83 -1.07 -2.49
CA LEU A 56 -2.02 -1.92 -2.49
C LEU A 56 -2.22 -2.64 -1.15
N VAL A 57 -1.14 -3.16 -0.54
CA VAL A 57 -1.19 -3.76 0.80
C VAL A 57 -1.67 -2.74 1.84
N ILE A 58 -1.13 -1.52 1.80
CA ILE A 58 -1.54 -0.44 2.70
C ILE A 58 -2.97 0.00 2.42
N LEU A 59 -3.40 0.06 1.15
CA LEU A 59 -4.79 0.31 0.79
C LEU A 59 -5.72 -0.74 1.39
N GLN A 60 -5.38 -2.03 1.29
CA GLN A 60 -6.16 -3.12 1.89
C GLN A 60 -6.34 -2.93 3.39
N PHE A 61 -5.24 -2.64 4.09
CA PHE A 61 -5.24 -2.37 5.53
C PHE A 61 -6.12 -1.17 5.88
N CYS A 62 -5.95 -0.04 5.18
CA CYS A 62 -6.73 1.17 5.41
C CYS A 62 -8.23 0.96 5.16
N LEU A 63 -8.61 0.29 4.07
CA LEU A 63 -10.01 -0.02 3.77
C LEU A 63 -10.63 -0.93 4.84
N HIS A 64 -9.90 -1.96 5.28
CA HIS A 64 -10.36 -2.86 6.32
C HIS A 64 -10.55 -2.13 7.65
N ASN A 65 -9.60 -1.28 8.04
CA ASN A 65 -9.64 -0.54 9.29
C ASN A 65 -10.69 0.57 9.31
N GLN A 66 -10.80 1.37 8.23
CA GLN A 66 -11.70 2.53 8.15
C GLN A 66 -13.17 2.14 7.93
N ARG A 67 -13.45 0.87 7.59
CA ARG A 67 -14.81 0.33 7.53
C ARG A 67 -15.43 0.12 8.92
N GLN A 68 -14.62 -0.10 9.94
CA GLN A 68 -15.13 -0.48 11.26
C GLN A 68 -15.92 0.68 11.88
N PRO A 69 -17.10 0.45 12.47
CA PRO A 69 -17.95 1.52 13.00
C PRO A 69 -17.23 2.38 14.05
N GLY A 70 -16.36 1.78 14.88
CA GLY A 70 -15.53 2.50 15.83
C GLY A 70 -14.48 3.42 15.16
N SER A 71 -13.84 2.95 14.09
CA SER A 71 -12.92 3.79 13.29
C SER A 71 -13.66 4.93 12.60
N ILE A 72 -14.86 4.69 12.07
CA ILE A 72 -15.68 5.74 11.43
C ILE A 72 -16.03 6.83 12.44
N ALA A 73 -16.48 6.46 13.64
CA ALA A 73 -16.84 7.41 14.69
C ALA A 73 -15.62 8.22 15.17
N LYS A 74 -14.47 7.55 15.35
CA LYS A 74 -13.21 8.20 15.73
C LYS A 74 -12.71 9.16 14.65
N ASP A 75 -12.75 8.74 13.39
CA ASP A 75 -12.33 9.55 12.25
C ASP A 75 -13.25 10.75 12.05
N ALA A 76 -14.54 10.66 12.39
CA ALA A 76 -15.44 11.81 12.33
C ALA A 76 -15.00 12.96 13.22
N ILE A 77 -14.33 12.65 14.34
CA ILE A 77 -13.84 13.63 15.30
C ILE A 77 -12.42 14.08 14.92
N ASN A 78 -11.50 13.13 14.73
CA ASN A 78 -10.08 13.45 14.58
C ASN A 78 -9.67 13.80 13.16
N LYS A 79 -10.33 13.20 12.16
CA LYS A 79 -9.96 13.25 10.73
C LYS A 79 -11.21 13.35 9.85
N PRO A 80 -12.05 14.39 10.00
CA PRO A 80 -13.36 14.44 9.36
C PRO A 80 -13.30 14.33 7.83
N TRP A 81 -12.25 14.88 7.21
CA TRP A 81 -11.96 14.75 5.77
C TRP A 81 -11.70 13.31 5.30
N ARG A 82 -11.41 12.39 6.23
CA ARG A 82 -11.11 10.98 5.94
C ARG A 82 -12.36 10.10 5.96
N THR A 83 -13.40 10.50 6.69
CA THR A 83 -14.57 9.64 6.93
C THR A 83 -15.30 9.21 5.67
N LEU A 84 -15.80 7.96 5.70
CA LEU A 84 -16.69 7.40 4.68
C LEU A 84 -17.96 8.25 4.51
N LEU A 85 -18.48 8.78 5.62
CA LEU A 85 -19.65 9.64 5.67
C LEU A 85 -19.41 11.01 5.00
N ALA A 86 -18.29 11.69 5.27
CA ALA A 86 -17.95 12.95 4.62
C ALA A 86 -17.77 12.83 3.10
N LYS A 87 -17.51 11.61 2.60
CA LYS A 87 -17.31 11.32 1.18
C LYS A 87 -18.52 10.71 0.48
N GLY A 88 -19.64 10.52 1.20
CA GLY A 88 -20.82 9.85 0.66
C GLY A 88 -20.54 8.41 0.19
N ILE A 89 -19.47 7.77 0.68
CA ILE A 89 -19.10 6.42 0.30
C ILE A 89 -19.82 5.46 1.24
N PHE A 90 -20.73 4.67 0.68
CA PHE A 90 -21.41 3.63 1.44
C PHE A 90 -20.46 2.48 1.79
N VAL A 91 -20.61 1.92 2.99
CA VAL A 91 -19.78 0.80 3.48
C VAL A 91 -19.81 -0.40 2.53
N ALA A 92 -20.95 -0.69 1.86
CA ALA A 92 -20.99 -1.78 0.88
C ALA A 92 -20.12 -1.54 -0.36
N SER A 93 -19.87 -0.28 -0.74
CA SER A 93 -18.93 0.03 -1.83
C SER A 93 -17.49 -0.24 -1.39
N VAL A 94 -17.14 0.11 -0.15
CA VAL A 94 -15.85 -0.24 0.46
C VAL A 94 -15.66 -1.75 0.51
N ASN A 95 -16.71 -2.51 0.87
CA ASN A 95 -16.67 -3.98 0.89
C ASN A 95 -16.35 -4.59 -0.48
N ARG A 96 -16.93 -4.04 -1.55
CA ARG A 96 -16.66 -4.50 -2.93
C ARG A 96 -15.22 -4.24 -3.34
N ILE A 97 -14.70 -3.06 -3.04
CA ILE A 97 -13.29 -2.71 -3.33
C ILE A 97 -12.37 -3.60 -2.49
N LEU A 98 -12.66 -3.76 -1.20
CA LEU A 98 -11.86 -4.60 -0.31
C LEU A 98 -11.83 -6.06 -0.77
N LEU A 99 -12.96 -6.59 -1.26
CA LEU A 99 -13.02 -7.93 -1.86
C LEU A 99 -12.11 -8.03 -3.07
N ALA A 100 -12.12 -7.05 -3.98
CA ALA A 100 -11.21 -7.05 -5.12
C ALA A 100 -9.74 -7.01 -4.68
N VAL A 101 -9.41 -6.13 -3.72
CA VAL A 101 -8.05 -5.99 -3.19
C VAL A 101 -7.56 -7.28 -2.51
N TYR A 102 -8.45 -8.04 -1.83
CA TYR A 102 -8.11 -9.35 -1.25
C TYR A 102 -7.63 -10.38 -2.28
N TYR A 103 -8.03 -10.27 -3.55
CA TYR A 103 -7.53 -11.14 -4.62
C TYR A 103 -6.30 -10.55 -5.31
N VAL A 104 -6.30 -9.24 -5.55
CA VAL A 104 -5.20 -8.57 -6.25
C VAL A 104 -3.90 -8.62 -5.44
N VAL A 105 -3.95 -8.35 -4.13
CA VAL A 105 -2.75 -8.29 -3.29
C VAL A 105 -1.98 -9.61 -3.29
N PRO A 106 -2.57 -10.77 -2.95
CA PRO A 106 -1.85 -12.05 -3.00
C PRO A 106 -1.33 -12.40 -4.39
N LEU A 107 -2.08 -12.07 -5.45
CA LEU A 107 -1.62 -12.29 -6.83
C LEU A 107 -0.36 -11.48 -7.12
N THR A 108 -0.37 -10.19 -6.77
CA THR A 108 0.80 -9.33 -6.94
C THR A 108 1.98 -9.73 -6.06
N SER A 109 1.74 -10.23 -4.83
CA SER A 109 2.80 -10.80 -3.99
C SER A 109 3.44 -12.02 -4.66
N TYR A 110 2.62 -12.95 -5.18
CA TYR A 110 3.12 -14.14 -5.86
C TYR A 110 3.95 -13.80 -7.10
N THR A 111 3.59 -12.75 -7.85
CA THR A 111 4.36 -12.32 -9.02
C THR A 111 5.69 -11.66 -8.67
N LEU A 112 5.82 -11.08 -7.47
CA LEU A 112 7.04 -10.42 -7.01
C LEU A 112 8.05 -11.39 -6.38
N GLY A 113 7.61 -12.58 -5.96
CA GLY A 113 8.45 -13.63 -5.36
C GLY A 113 8.17 -13.81 -3.88
#